data_AF-A0A944UGC3-F1
#
_entry.id   AF-A0A944UGC3-F1
#
_cell.length_a   1.000
_cell.length_b   1.000
_cell.length_c   1.000
_cell.angle_alpha   90.00
_cell.angle_beta   90.00
_cell.angle_gamma   90.00
#
_symmetry.space_group_name_H-M   'P 1'
#
loop_
_entity.id
_entity.type
_entity.pdbx_description
1 polymer ?
#
loop_
_entity_poly.entity_id
_entity_poly.type
_entity_poly.pdbx_seq_one_letter_code
_entity_poly.pdbx_strand_id
1 'polypeptide(L)'
;MNWLNKPFSHIYIENGAKDYPTTIRIIESFPRAEIIFINNYKEVFNRRNQSFAAQKLSQKLILAKKKSDYIYDGSHFVQEGDEVDYFYTALMLNCLYDCSYCYLQGMFSSANL
;
A
#
# COMPACT_ATOMS: atom_id res chain seq x y z
N MET A 1 -13.58 -17.21 17.22
CA MET A 1 -14.56 -16.22 16.72
C MET A 1 -13.75 -15.06 16.17
N ASN A 2 -13.66 -14.92 14.84
CA ASN A 2 -12.82 -13.88 14.23
C ASN A 2 -13.70 -12.66 13.98
N TRP A 3 -13.58 -11.64 14.85
CA TRP A 3 -14.36 -10.40 14.80
C TRP A 3 -13.88 -9.42 13.72
N LEU A 4 -12.88 -9.83 12.93
CA LEU A 4 -12.26 -9.01 11.91
C LEU A 4 -12.92 -9.23 10.55
N ASN A 5 -13.00 -8.14 9.77
CA ASN A 5 -13.42 -8.19 8.38
C ASN A 5 -12.48 -9.06 7.54
N LYS A 6 -12.97 -9.62 6.43
CA LYS A 6 -12.12 -10.38 5.50
C LYS A 6 -11.02 -9.47 4.88
N PRO A 7 -9.85 -10.02 4.50
CA PRO A 7 -8.89 -9.30 3.69
C PRO A 7 -9.53 -8.73 2.42
N PHE A 8 -9.13 -7.51 2.06
CA PHE A 8 -9.62 -6.75 0.89
C PHE A 8 -11.14 -6.54 0.84
N SER A 9 -11.82 -6.67 1.98
CA SER A 9 -13.23 -6.31 2.11
C SER A 9 -13.50 -4.82 1.98
N HIS A 10 -12.50 -3.96 2.13
CA HIS A 10 -12.64 -2.51 1.92
C HIS A 10 -11.48 -2.03 1.06
N ILE A 11 -11.78 -1.11 0.15
CA ILE A 11 -10.81 -0.45 -0.72
C ILE A 11 -10.96 1.06 -0.50
N TYR A 12 -9.87 1.68 -0.06
CA TYR A 12 -9.79 3.13 0.05
C TYR A 12 -9.28 3.70 -1.27
N ILE A 13 -9.90 4.76 -1.76
CA ILE A 13 -9.54 5.36 -3.05
C ILE A 13 -9.35 6.85 -2.85
N GLU A 14 -8.17 7.36 -3.19
CA GLU A 14 -7.97 8.81 -3.23
C GLU A 14 -8.89 9.44 -4.28
N ASN A 15 -9.52 10.57 -3.95
CA ASN A 15 -10.36 11.32 -4.89
C ASN A 15 -9.66 11.61 -6.22
N GLY A 16 -8.34 11.82 -6.20
CA GLY A 16 -7.54 12.02 -7.39
C GLY A 16 -7.22 10.77 -8.21
N ALA A 17 -7.56 9.56 -7.73
CA ALA A 17 -7.30 8.28 -8.39
C ALA A 17 -8.58 7.56 -8.87
N LYS A 18 -9.77 8.05 -8.49
CA LYS A 18 -11.05 7.36 -8.71
C LYS A 18 -11.38 7.08 -10.19
N ASP A 19 -11.03 8.00 -11.08
CA ASP A 19 -11.43 7.94 -12.50
C ASP A 19 -10.37 7.25 -13.39
N TYR A 20 -9.30 6.71 -12.80
CA TYR A 20 -8.27 6.01 -13.58
C TYR A 20 -8.80 4.66 -14.09
N PRO A 21 -8.52 4.26 -15.34
CA PRO A 21 -8.94 2.97 -15.88
C PRO A 21 -8.49 1.79 -15.00
N THR A 22 -7.29 1.87 -14.43
CA THR A 22 -6.78 0.85 -13.50
C THR A 22 -7.60 0.75 -12.22
N THR A 23 -8.04 1.89 -11.67
CA THR A 23 -8.89 1.92 -10.47
C THR A 23 -10.22 1.23 -10.74
N ILE A 24 -10.86 1.54 -11.88
CA ILE A 24 -12.12 0.92 -12.30
C ILE A 24 -11.95 -0.60 -12.43
N ARG A 25 -10.91 -1.06 -13.15
CA ARG A 25 -10.60 -2.50 -13.31
C ARG A 25 -10.36 -3.22 -11.97
N ILE A 26 -9.72 -2.55 -11.02
CA ILE A 26 -9.52 -3.11 -9.68
C ILE A 26 -10.86 -3.23 -8.96
N ILE A 27 -11.69 -2.19 -8.94
CA ILE A 27 -13.03 -2.23 -8.30
C ILE A 27 -13.86 -3.38 -8.85
N GLU A 28 -13.88 -3.57 -10.18
CA GLU A 28 -14.58 -4.68 -10.84
C GLU A 28 -14.10 -6.07 -10.37
N SER A 29 -12.81 -6.18 -10.01
CA SER A 29 -12.22 -7.42 -9.48
C SER A 29 -12.62 -7.70 -8.03
N PHE A 30 -13.15 -6.71 -7.31
CA PHE A 30 -13.58 -6.80 -5.91
C PHE A 30 -15.07 -6.42 -5.75
N PRO A 31 -16.02 -7.16 -6.35
CA PRO A 31 -17.43 -6.76 -6.41
C PRO A 31 -18.15 -6.74 -5.05
N ARG A 32 -17.53 -7.26 -3.99
CA ARG A 32 -18.06 -7.28 -2.62
C ARG A 32 -17.31 -6.35 -1.68
N ALA A 33 -16.31 -5.62 -2.16
CA ALA A 33 -15.57 -4.70 -1.31
C ALA A 33 -16.34 -3.41 -1.13
N GLU A 34 -16.30 -2.87 0.09
CA GLU A 34 -16.78 -1.53 0.38
C GLU A 34 -15.78 -0.49 -0.13
N ILE A 35 -16.25 0.47 -0.91
CA ILE A 35 -15.42 1.53 -1.48
C ILE A 35 -15.52 2.78 -0.62
N ILE A 36 -14.38 3.28 -0.16
CA ILE A 36 -14.30 4.47 0.71
C ILE A 36 -13.41 5.52 0.06
N PHE A 37 -13.97 6.68 -0.26
CA PHE A 37 -13.20 7.78 -0.84
C PHE A 37 -12.47 8.59 0.23
N ILE A 38 -11.20 8.89 -0.02
CA ILE A 38 -10.31 9.64 0.89
C ILE A 38 -9.58 10.75 0.12
N ASN A 39 -9.01 11.73 0.84
CA ASN A 39 -8.22 12.79 0.19
C ASN A 39 -6.74 12.43 0.09
N ASN A 40 -6.21 11.76 1.12
CA ASN A 40 -4.82 11.33 1.15
C ASN A 40 -4.68 9.92 1.75
N TYR A 41 -3.92 9.05 1.08
CA TYR A 41 -3.67 7.68 1.54
C TYR A 41 -3.07 7.61 2.95
N LYS A 42 -2.32 8.63 3.40
CA LYS A 42 -1.74 8.74 4.75
C LYS A 42 -2.78 8.89 5.86
N GLU A 43 -4.04 9.19 5.54
CA GLU A 43 -5.14 9.17 6.53
C GLU A 43 -5.43 7.74 7.02
N VAL A 44 -5.10 6.74 6.21
CA VAL A 44 -5.33 5.32 6.48
C VAL A 44 -3.99 4.59 6.67
N PHE A 45 -3.05 4.79 5.75
CA PHE A 45 -1.73 4.20 5.78
C PHE A 45 -0.85 4.88 6.85
N ASN A 46 -0.26 4.08 7.75
CA ASN A 46 0.56 4.55 8.88
C ASN A 46 -0.13 5.53 9.84
N ARG A 47 -1.46 5.44 9.96
CA ARG A 47 -2.19 6.16 11.01
C ARG A 47 -1.72 5.69 12.40
N ARG A 48 -1.55 6.63 13.35
CA ARG A 48 -1.16 6.33 14.74
C ARG A 48 -2.19 5.42 15.44
N ASN A 49 -1.73 4.69 16.45
CA ASN A 49 -2.55 3.80 17.29
C ASN A 49 -3.28 2.72 16.49
N GLN A 50 -2.59 2.09 15.54
CA GLN A 50 -3.07 0.94 14.77
C GLN A 50 -2.29 -0.32 15.19
N SER A 51 -2.94 -1.48 15.09
CA SER A 51 -2.28 -2.78 15.30
C SER A 51 -1.92 -3.38 13.95
N PHE A 52 -0.62 -3.51 13.67
CA PHE A 52 -0.12 -4.16 12.45
C PHE A 52 -0.65 -5.59 12.33
N ALA A 53 -0.57 -6.38 13.41
CA ALA A 53 -1.03 -7.77 13.42
C ALA A 53 -2.53 -7.90 13.11
N ALA A 54 -3.38 -7.03 13.67
CA ALA A 54 -4.81 -7.02 13.37
C ALA A 54 -5.09 -6.60 11.92
N GLN A 55 -4.36 -5.58 11.43
CA GLN A 55 -4.45 -5.18 10.02
C GLN A 55 -3.99 -6.29 9.09
N LYS A 56 -3.00 -7.10 9.47
CA LYS A 56 -2.52 -8.20 8.63
C LYS A 56 -3.57 -9.28 8.43
N LEU A 57 -4.36 -9.57 9.46
CA LEU A 57 -5.52 -10.47 9.39
C LEU A 57 -6.70 -9.90 8.57
N SER A 58 -6.71 -8.58 8.32
CA SER A 58 -7.82 -7.86 7.67
C SER A 58 -7.31 -6.78 6.71
N GLN A 59 -6.29 -7.08 5.89
CA GLN A 59 -5.63 -6.06 5.06
C GLN A 59 -6.62 -5.32 4.18
N LYS A 60 -6.44 -4.01 4.07
CA LYS A 60 -7.21 -3.15 3.15
C LYS A 60 -6.33 -2.74 1.99
N LEU A 61 -6.95 -2.53 0.83
CA LEU A 61 -6.29 -2.00 -0.35
C LEU A 61 -6.50 -0.49 -0.42
N ILE A 62 -5.47 0.26 -0.78
CA ILE A 62 -5.48 1.70 -0.93
C ILE A 62 -5.02 2.05 -2.34
N LEU A 63 -5.91 2.66 -3.12
CA LEU A 63 -5.61 3.16 -4.46
C LEU A 63 -5.35 4.66 -4.37
N ALA A 64 -4.10 5.04 -4.54
CA ALA A 64 -3.63 6.41 -4.38
C ALA A 64 -2.99 6.93 -5.67
N LYS A 65 -3.05 8.25 -5.87
CA LYS A 65 -2.36 8.91 -6.99
C LYS A 65 -0.97 9.33 -6.53
N LYS A 66 0.07 8.86 -7.24
CA LYS A 66 1.43 9.39 -7.08
C LYS A 66 1.46 10.86 -7.52
N LYS A 67 1.83 11.77 -6.61
CA LYS A 67 1.77 13.23 -6.81
C LYS A 67 3.07 13.83 -7.33
N SER A 68 4.21 13.28 -6.90
CA SER A 68 5.57 13.75 -7.24
C SER A 68 6.54 12.57 -7.18
N ASP A 69 7.80 12.80 -7.57
CA ASP A 69 8.93 11.87 -7.37
C ASP A 69 8.64 10.47 -7.92
N TYR A 70 8.50 10.40 -9.24
CA TYR A 70 8.21 9.17 -9.97
C TYR A 70 9.42 8.24 -10.05
N ILE A 71 10.62 8.79 -9.99
CA ILE A 71 11.90 8.09 -10.10
C ILE A 71 12.74 8.52 -8.90
N TYR A 72 13.34 7.54 -8.23
CA TYR A 72 14.19 7.69 -7.07
C TYR A 72 15.59 7.22 -7.37
N ASP A 73 16.58 7.91 -6.80
CA ASP A 73 17.95 7.43 -6.80
C ASP A 73 18.06 6.12 -6.02
N GLY A 74 18.83 5.21 -6.58
CA GLY A 74 19.22 3.97 -5.97
C GLY A 74 19.96 4.16 -4.65
N SER A 75 19.72 3.25 -3.70
CA SER A 75 20.48 3.25 -2.45
C SER A 75 21.92 2.81 -2.69
N HIS A 76 22.89 3.59 -2.18
CA HIS A 76 24.31 3.24 -2.19
C HIS A 76 24.66 1.97 -1.37
N PHE A 77 23.70 1.43 -0.63
CA PHE A 77 23.87 0.20 0.17
C PHE A 77 23.51 -1.09 -0.59
N VAL A 78 23.08 -0.99 -1.85
CA VAL A 78 22.85 -2.16 -2.70
C VAL A 78 24.19 -2.70 -3.20
N GLN A 79 24.42 -4.01 -3.03
CA GLN A 79 25.73 -4.64 -3.28
C GLN A 79 26.17 -4.62 -4.77
N GLU A 80 25.24 -4.41 -5.71
CA GLU A 80 25.52 -4.19 -7.14
C GLU A 80 25.68 -2.70 -7.48
N GLY A 81 25.93 -1.84 -6.49
CA GLY A 81 26.05 -0.39 -6.62
C GLY A 81 27.30 0.14 -7.32
N ASP A 82 27.98 -0.69 -8.12
CA ASP A 82 29.06 -0.24 -9.01
C ASP A 82 28.50 0.37 -10.33
N GLU A 83 27.19 0.26 -10.58
CA GLU A 83 26.53 1.00 -11.67
C GLU A 83 26.22 2.44 -11.26
N VAL A 84 26.76 3.39 -12.03
CA VAL A 84 26.76 4.84 -11.75
C VAL A 84 25.35 5.48 -11.88
N ASP A 85 24.37 4.76 -12.44
CA ASP A 85 23.04 5.27 -12.80
C ASP A 85 21.88 4.34 -12.35
N TYR A 86 21.88 3.91 -11.08
CA TYR A 86 20.80 3.10 -10.53
C TYR A 86 19.61 3.94 -10.06
N PHE A 87 18.41 3.68 -10.61
CA PHE A 87 17.16 4.33 -10.24
C PHE A 87 16.03 3.32 -10.02
N TYR A 88 15.05 3.67 -9.19
CA TYR A 88 13.85 2.85 -8.99
C TYR A 88 12.57 3.67 -8.91
N THR A 89 11.44 3.00 -9.08
CA THR A 89 10.11 3.57 -8.85
C THR A 89 9.30 2.70 -7.91
N ALA A 90 8.60 3.33 -6.96
CA ALA A 90 7.72 2.64 -6.03
C ALA A 90 6.27 2.73 -6.54
N LEU A 91 5.84 1.71 -7.26
CA LEU A 91 4.47 1.60 -7.78
C LEU A 91 3.47 1.12 -6.72
N MET A 92 3.97 0.45 -5.67
CA MET A 92 3.20 -0.08 -4.55
C MET A 92 3.96 0.17 -3.26
N LEU A 93 3.23 0.35 -2.16
CA LEU A 93 3.80 0.38 -0.81
C LEU A 93 3.37 -0.87 -0.08
N ASN A 94 4.23 -1.38 0.80
CA ASN A 94 3.99 -2.57 1.61
C ASN A 94 3.86 -3.88 0.79
N CYS A 95 3.41 -4.96 1.44
CA CYS A 95 3.36 -6.30 0.86
C CYS A 95 2.15 -7.12 1.33
N LEU A 96 1.71 -8.06 0.50
CA LEU A 96 0.70 -9.06 0.86
C LEU A 96 1.21 -10.08 1.90
N TYR A 97 2.51 -10.37 1.92
CA TYR A 97 3.08 -11.41 2.78
C TYR A 97 3.39 -10.93 4.19
N ASP A 98 3.44 -11.87 5.14
CA ASP A 98 3.78 -11.62 6.55
C ASP A 98 5.07 -12.35 6.94
N CYS A 99 6.18 -12.00 6.28
CA CYS A 99 7.45 -12.65 6.54
C CYS A 99 8.00 -12.21 7.91
N SER A 100 8.47 -13.17 8.73
CA SER A 100 9.08 -12.89 10.03
C SER A 100 10.35 -12.04 9.96
N TYR A 101 10.97 -11.96 8.79
CA TYR A 101 12.19 -11.19 8.50
C TYR A 101 11.91 -9.96 7.62
N CYS A 102 10.65 -9.53 7.50
CA CYS A 102 10.28 -8.45 6.58
C CYS A 102 10.82 -7.08 7.03
N TYR A 103 11.76 -6.52 6.29
CA TYR A 103 12.31 -5.19 6.58
C TYR A 103 11.26 -4.07 6.53
N LEU A 104 10.22 -4.22 5.69
CA LEU A 104 9.15 -3.21 5.55
C LEU A 104 8.36 -3.03 6.84
N GLN A 105 8.31 -4.02 7.73
CA GLN A 105 7.68 -3.88 9.05
C GLN A 105 8.41 -2.87 9.94
N GLY A 106 9.70 -2.64 9.70
CA GLY A 106 10.46 -1.56 10.33
C GLY A 106 10.22 -0.19 9.70
N MET A 107 9.76 -0.12 8.44
CA MET A 107 9.47 1.14 7.74
C MET A 107 8.03 1.61 7.90
N PHE A 108 7.07 0.68 7.92
CA PHE A 108 5.65 0.98 7.92
C PHE A 108 4.97 0.37 9.15
N SER A 109 4.35 1.23 9.95
CA SER A 109 3.47 0.85 11.06
C SER A 109 2.11 0.28 10.63
N SER A 110 1.85 0.18 9.32
CA SER A 110 0.61 -0.35 8.76
C SER A 110 0.85 -1.61 7.94
N ALA A 111 -0.09 -2.56 8.02
CA ALA A 111 -0.12 -3.73 7.18
C ALA A 111 -0.98 -3.56 5.91
N ASN A 112 -1.64 -2.41 5.71
CA ASN A 112 -2.45 -2.18 4.50
C ASN A 112 -1.57 -2.05 3.26
N LEU A 113 -2.15 -2.37 2.10
CA LEU A 113 -1.49 -2.29 0.79
C LEU A 113 -1.91 -0.99 0.09
#